data_AF-A0A536SDW5-F1
#
_entry.id   AF-A0A536SDW5-F1
#
_cell.length_a   1.000
_cell.length_b   1.000
_cell.length_c   1.000
_cell.angle_alpha   90.00
_cell.angle_beta   90.00
_cell.angle_gamma   90.00
#
_symmetry.space_group_name_H-M   'P 1'
#
loop_
_entity.id
_entity.type
_entity.pdbx_description
1 polymer ?
#
loop_
_entity_poly.entity_id
_entity_poly.type
_entity_poly.pdbx_seq_one_letter_code
_entity_poly.pdbx_strand_id
1 'polypeptide(L)'
;GLDLAEGADMVMVKPGLPYLDIVRRVKDEFRAPTYVYQVSGEYAMLRAAIANGWLPESCVMEALLSFKRAGADGVLTYFALDAAKALRAR
;
A
#
# COMPACT_ATOMS: atom_id res chain seq x y z
N GLY A 1 -4.51 16.57 11.81
CA GLY A 1 -4.78 15.35 12.59
C GLY A 1 -4.05 15.45 13.92
N LEU A 2 -4.51 14.74 14.96
CA LEU A 2 -3.89 14.78 16.29
C LEU A 2 -2.39 14.50 16.23
N ASP A 3 -1.99 13.40 15.58
CA ASP A 3 -0.57 13.00 15.42
C ASP A 3 0.29 14.08 14.73
N LEU A 4 -0.26 14.79 13.74
CA LEU A 4 0.44 15.90 13.08
C LEU A 4 0.63 17.10 14.02
N ALA A 5 -0.35 17.39 14.88
CA ALA A 5 -0.22 18.43 15.89
C ALA A 5 0.76 18.01 17.01
N GLU A 6 0.90 16.71 17.26
CA GLU A 6 1.89 16.13 18.17
C GLU A 6 3.29 16.00 17.53
N GLY A 7 3.46 16.42 16.26
CA GLY A 7 4.77 16.53 15.61
C GLY A 7 5.18 15.34 14.72
N ALA A 8 4.23 14.49 14.30
CA ALA A 8 4.54 13.43 13.36
C ALA A 8 4.96 13.97 11.98
N ASP A 9 6.12 13.55 11.47
CA ASP A 9 6.59 13.88 10.11
C ASP A 9 5.80 13.15 9.02
N MET A 10 5.24 11.99 9.36
CA MET A 10 4.48 11.11 8.47
C MET A 10 3.31 10.49 9.23
N VAL A 11 2.20 10.28 8.56
CA VAL A 11 1.04 9.55 9.08
C VAL A 11 0.79 8.29 8.27
N MET A 12 0.18 7.27 8.87
CA MET A 12 0.00 5.97 8.22
C MET A 12 -1.41 5.40 8.39
N VAL A 13 -1.94 4.80 7.32
CA VAL A 13 -3.15 3.98 7.38
C VAL A 13 -2.77 2.50 7.41
N LYS A 14 -3.42 1.74 8.29
CA LYS A 14 -3.26 0.29 8.44
C LYS A 14 -4.59 -0.32 8.90
N PRO A 15 -5.12 -1.39 8.26
CA PRO A 15 -4.64 -2.09 7.05
C PRO A 15 -4.67 -1.25 5.76
N GLY A 16 -4.16 -1.81 4.66
CA GLY A 16 -3.98 -1.09 3.40
C GLY A 16 -5.16 -1.21 2.45
N LEU A 17 -5.20 -2.30 1.67
CA LEU A 17 -6.13 -2.48 0.54
C LEU A 17 -7.61 -2.32 0.93
N PRO A 18 -8.07 -2.80 2.10
CA PRO A 18 -9.45 -2.60 2.52
C PRO A 18 -9.80 -1.15 2.92
N TYR A 19 -8.82 -0.25 3.01
CA TYR A 19 -8.95 1.12 3.52
C TYR A 19 -8.37 2.18 2.56
N LEU A 20 -8.37 1.91 1.26
CA LEU A 20 -7.90 2.88 0.25
C LEU A 20 -8.69 4.20 0.27
N ASP A 21 -9.96 4.15 0.63
CA ASP A 21 -10.81 5.33 0.83
C ASP A 21 -10.29 6.21 1.98
N ILE A 22 -9.81 5.59 3.06
CA ILE A 22 -9.20 6.31 4.18
C ILE A 22 -7.86 6.93 3.77
N VAL A 23 -7.02 6.20 3.03
CA VAL A 23 -5.77 6.76 2.47
C VAL A 23 -6.07 8.02 1.64
N ARG A 24 -7.12 7.95 0.81
CA ARG A 24 -7.52 9.10 -0.01
C ARG A 24 -7.96 10.29 0.83
N ARG A 25 -8.84 10.07 1.80
CA ARG A 25 -9.33 11.14 2.69
C ARG A 25 -8.19 11.76 3.50
N VAL A 26 -7.27 10.96 4.02
CA VAL A 26 -6.09 11.44 4.77
C VAL A 26 -5.19 12.32 3.89
N LYS A 27 -4.89 11.86 2.66
CA LYS A 27 -4.07 12.64 1.72
C LYS A 27 -4.74 13.96 1.33
N ASP A 28 -6.04 13.93 1.02
CA ASP A 28 -6.78 15.12 0.60
C ASP A 28 -6.89 16.18 1.71
N GLU A 29 -7.20 15.75 2.92
CA GLU A 29 -7.42 16.62 4.07
C GLU A 29 -6.12 17.24 4.58
N PHE A 30 -5.11 16.40 4.85
CA PHE A 30 -3.92 16.87 5.56
C PHE A 30 -2.77 17.26 4.64
N ARG A 31 -2.77 16.80 3.38
CA ARG A 31 -1.71 17.07 2.38
C ARG A 31 -0.28 16.78 2.89
N ALA A 32 -0.16 15.94 3.91
CA ALA A 32 1.08 15.54 4.56
C ALA A 32 1.65 14.26 3.94
N PRO A 33 2.92 13.90 4.22
CA PRO A 33 3.46 12.58 3.93
C PRO A 33 2.56 11.47 4.50
N THR A 34 1.96 10.70 3.60
CA THR A 34 0.93 9.69 3.90
C THR A 34 1.44 8.32 3.48
N TYR A 35 1.61 7.44 4.45
CA TYR A 35 2.05 6.07 4.25
C TYR A 35 0.87 5.11 4.38
N VAL A 36 1.03 3.91 3.83
CA VAL A 36 0.06 2.83 4.00
C VAL A 36 0.77 1.51 4.21
N TYR A 37 0.21 0.64 5.05
CA TYR A 37 0.74 -0.70 5.27
C TYR A 37 -0.18 -1.74 4.63
N GLN A 38 0.28 -2.37 3.55
CA GLN A 38 -0.28 -3.63 3.04
C GLN A 38 0.09 -4.78 3.99
N VAL A 39 -0.82 -5.13 4.90
CA VAL A 39 -0.50 -6.00 6.05
C VAL A 39 -0.28 -7.45 5.64
N SER A 40 0.18 -8.27 6.59
CA SER A 40 0.50 -9.69 6.37
C SER A 40 -0.67 -10.50 5.80
N GLY A 41 -1.91 -10.23 6.24
CA GLY A 41 -3.11 -10.88 5.70
C GLY A 41 -3.35 -10.58 4.22
N GLU A 42 -3.11 -9.34 3.79
CA GLU A 42 -3.23 -8.94 2.37
C GLU A 42 -2.15 -9.62 1.53
N TYR A 43 -0.91 -9.68 2.04
CA TYR A 43 0.17 -10.43 1.41
C TYR A 43 -0.18 -11.91 1.28
N ALA A 44 -0.57 -12.57 2.38
CA ALA A 44 -0.87 -14.00 2.40
C ALA A 44 -2.02 -14.36 1.44
N MET A 45 -3.05 -13.52 1.38
CA MET A 45 -4.18 -13.68 0.44
C MET A 45 -3.71 -13.68 -1.02
N LEU A 46 -2.93 -12.68 -1.43
CA LEU A 46 -2.44 -12.59 -2.81
C LEU A 46 -1.46 -13.72 -3.13
N ARG A 47 -0.52 -14.03 -2.23
CA ARG A 47 0.42 -15.14 -2.41
C ARG A 47 -0.29 -16.48 -2.58
N ALA A 48 -1.30 -16.76 -1.76
CA ALA A 48 -2.06 -18.00 -1.85
C ALA A 48 -2.85 -18.09 -3.16
N ALA A 49 -3.53 -17.01 -3.57
CA ALA A 49 -4.26 -16.97 -4.83
C ALA A 49 -3.35 -17.16 -6.05
N ILE A 50 -2.17 -16.55 -6.05
CA ILE A 50 -1.14 -16.74 -7.09
C ILE A 50 -0.63 -18.19 -7.09
N ALA A 51 -0.26 -18.72 -5.93
CA ALA A 51 0.26 -20.08 -5.82
C ALA A 51 -0.74 -21.15 -6.27
N ASN A 52 -2.04 -20.89 -6.08
CA ASN A 52 -3.13 -21.75 -6.55
C ASN A 52 -3.53 -21.50 -8.02
N GLY A 53 -2.89 -20.56 -8.72
CA GLY A 53 -3.20 -20.23 -10.11
C GLY A 53 -4.53 -19.47 -10.30
N TRP A 54 -5.10 -18.89 -9.24
CA TRP A 54 -6.36 -18.14 -9.30
C TRP A 54 -6.16 -16.70 -9.78
N LEU A 55 -4.98 -16.14 -9.52
CA LEU A 55 -4.59 -14.80 -9.96
C LEU A 55 -3.21 -14.82 -10.60
N PRO A 56 -2.94 -13.94 -11.58
CA PRO A 56 -1.60 -13.77 -12.13
C PRO A 56 -0.70 -12.97 -11.18
N GLU A 57 0.63 -13.15 -11.28
CA GLU A 57 1.64 -12.39 -10.51
C GLU A 57 1.48 -10.86 -10.64
N SER A 58 0.97 -10.39 -11.78
CA SER A 58 0.73 -8.97 -12.05
C SER A 58 -0.23 -8.30 -11.07
N CYS A 59 -1.09 -9.06 -10.38
CA CYS A 59 -2.03 -8.52 -9.39
C CYS A 59 -1.31 -7.85 -8.20
N VAL A 60 -0.07 -8.25 -7.89
CA VAL A 60 0.76 -7.61 -6.87
C VAL A 60 1.06 -6.17 -7.24
N MET A 61 1.50 -5.93 -8.48
CA MET A 61 1.79 -4.58 -8.96
C MET A 61 0.52 -3.73 -9.07
N GLU A 62 -0.62 -4.33 -9.43
CA GLU A 62 -1.91 -3.64 -9.46
C GLU A 62 -2.37 -3.19 -8.06
N ALA A 63 -2.19 -4.04 -7.04
CA ALA A 63 -2.46 -3.68 -5.65
C ALA A 63 -1.55 -2.53 -5.19
N LEU A 64 -0.26 -2.58 -5.51
CA LEU A 64 0.69 -1.52 -5.15
C LEU A 64 0.39 -0.19 -5.86
N LEU A 65 0.01 -0.24 -7.13
CA LEU A 65 -0.44 0.94 -7.88
C LEU A 65 -1.73 1.53 -7.30
N SER A 66 -2.62 0.71 -6.75
CA SER A 66 -3.84 1.17 -6.10
C SER A 66 -3.55 2.03 -4.86
N PHE A 67 -2.49 1.73 -4.10
CA PHE A 67 -2.03 2.60 -3.00
C PHE A 67 -1.50 3.95 -3.50
N LYS A 68 -0.68 3.95 -4.56
CA LYS A 68 -0.20 5.20 -5.18
C LYS A 68 -1.37 6.04 -5.70
N ARG A 69 -2.36 5.42 -6.34
CA ARG A 69 -3.60 6.07 -6.81
C ARG A 69 -4.41 6.66 -5.65
N ALA A 70 -4.52 5.95 -4.53
CA ALA A 70 -5.22 6.44 -3.35
C ALA A 70 -4.50 7.62 -2.67
N GLY A 71 -3.22 7.86 -3.00
CA GLY A 71 -2.47 9.01 -2.50
C GLY A 71 -1.35 8.65 -1.53
N ALA A 72 -0.99 7.38 -1.39
CA ALA A 72 0.16 7.01 -0.55
C ALA A 72 1.49 7.47 -1.18
N ASP A 73 2.35 8.10 -0.38
CA ASP A 73 3.72 8.46 -0.75
C ASP A 73 4.64 7.23 -0.64
N GLY A 74 4.48 6.44 0.42
CA GLY A 74 5.19 5.18 0.66
C GLY A 74 4.24 4.02 1.01
N VAL A 75 4.64 2.80 0.64
CA VAL A 75 3.89 1.57 0.95
C VAL A 75 4.80 0.62 1.71
N LEU A 76 4.38 0.24 2.93
CA LEU A 76 5.00 -0.86 3.67
C LEU A 76 4.38 -2.15 3.16
N THR A 77 5.19 -3.02 2.55
CA THR A 77 4.72 -4.27 1.92
C THR A 77 5.80 -5.35 1.98
N TYR A 78 5.38 -6.59 2.20
CA TYR A 78 6.23 -7.78 2.08
C TYR A 78 6.63 -8.07 0.62
N PHE A 79 5.89 -7.53 -0.36
CA PHE A 79 6.22 -7.64 -1.79
C PHE A 79 7.29 -6.64 -2.26
N ALA A 80 7.90 -5.84 -1.36
CA ALA A 80 8.80 -4.75 -1.75
C ALA A 80 9.95 -5.21 -2.67
N LEU A 81 10.59 -6.35 -2.35
CA LEU A 81 11.68 -6.89 -3.16
C LEU A 81 11.19 -7.42 -4.51
N ASP A 82 10.02 -8.05 -4.55
CA ASP A 82 9.43 -8.60 -5.78
C ASP A 82 9.02 -7.46 -6.73
N ALA A 83 8.36 -6.43 -6.18
CA ALA A 83 7.99 -5.22 -6.92
C ALA A 83 9.22 -4.45 -7.44
N ALA A 84 10.28 -4.32 -6.63
CA ALA A 84 11.52 -3.68 -7.05
C ALA A 84 12.18 -4.42 -8.23
N LYS A 85 12.21 -5.76 -8.20
CA LYS A 85 12.69 -6.58 -9.33
C LYS A 85 11.84 -6.36 -10.57
N ALA A 86 10.51 -6.38 -10.43
CA ALA A 86 9.58 -6.18 -11.54
C ALA A 86 9.72 -4.79 -12.19
N LEU A 87 9.97 -3.75 -11.39
CA LEU A 87 10.19 -2.39 -11.88
C LEU A 87 11.57 -2.23 -12.55
N ARG A 88 12.61 -2.88 -12.02
CA ARG A 88 13.96 -2.83 -12.61
C ARG A 88 14.08 -3.60 -13.93
N ALA A 89 13.24 -4.61 -14.14
CA ALA A 89 13.24 -5.40 -15.37
C ALA A 89 12.54 -4.71 -16.56
N ARG A 90 11.99 -3.52 -16.35
CA ARG A 90 11.44 -2.65 -17.41
C ARG A 90 12.50 -1.71 -17.95
#